data_AF-A0A8T3W3Z1-F1
#
_entry.id   AF-A0A8T3W3Z1-F1
#
_cell.length_a   1.000
_cell.length_b   1.000
_cell.length_c   1.000
_cell.angle_alpha   90.00
_cell.angle_beta   90.00
_cell.angle_gamma   90.00
#
_symmetry.space_group_name_H-M   'P 1'
#
loop_
_entity.id
_entity.type
_entity.pdbx_description
1 polymer ?
#
loop_
_entity_poly.entity_id
_entity_poly.type
_entity_poly.pdbx_seq_one_letter_code
_entity_poly.pdbx_strand_id
1 'polypeptide(L)'
;MEKNDILKEFLNQGLQVDSAALDILMDNKKLFEEVLKIGGKGLPTVITKEFLSSLSPAHEKISVEKLSEIVKYRYMFIKKLLLDKMSGNVISINKISEKTKDFSVIGLVSTRNGNITLEDATGKDNFKADDESSKNIVEDEVVGLICSRKDGTNHINEIIFPDIPLRRSFTKGELARKAIFISGTLDKNTYDKLVDKIKIEHNATVFILGGTIPEGELKKFTSNTPYTTHVYTSTLQNHPVSVEIDTVKLLFLNGHDLDYYRKIWTDFDTLIINLLKKRNFHPTITPQSYDNRFLVETVPDIIIITDAEDTRDLNYKGTTILTMESIDKKPIYWLINLQTRETFKTVLS
;
A
#
# COMPACT_ATOMS: atom_id res chain seq x y z
N MET A 1 11.32 1.08 -34.17
CA MET A 1 10.83 2.27 -34.91
C MET A 1 11.51 3.47 -34.30
N GLU A 2 11.89 4.45 -35.11
CA GLU A 2 12.43 5.70 -34.57
C GLU A 2 11.31 6.50 -33.88
N LYS A 3 11.66 7.35 -32.90
CA LYS A 3 10.69 8.23 -32.20
C LYS A 3 9.80 9.01 -33.17
N ASN A 4 10.41 9.49 -34.25
CA ASN A 4 9.74 10.27 -35.28
C ASN A 4 8.69 9.46 -36.05
N ASP A 5 8.88 8.15 -36.22
CA ASP A 5 7.93 7.29 -36.92
C ASP A 5 6.69 7.03 -36.05
N ILE A 6 6.89 6.79 -34.75
CA ILE A 6 5.80 6.60 -33.77
C ILE A 6 4.95 7.87 -33.68
N LEU A 7 5.58 9.03 -33.54
CA LEU A 7 4.87 10.31 -33.45
C LEU A 7 4.05 10.60 -34.71
N LYS A 8 4.60 10.35 -35.90
CA LYS A 8 3.87 10.52 -37.16
C LYS A 8 2.63 9.63 -37.23
N GLU A 9 2.75 8.37 -36.83
CA GLU A 9 1.63 7.43 -36.89
C GLU A 9 0.49 7.82 -35.93
N PHE A 10 0.83 8.26 -34.73
CA PHE A 10 -0.16 8.74 -33.75
C PHE A 10 -0.84 10.04 -34.21
N LEU A 11 -0.08 10.99 -34.77
CA LEU A 11 -0.63 12.22 -35.32
C LEU A 11 -1.59 11.95 -36.49
N ASN A 12 -1.27 10.98 -37.36
CA ASN A 12 -2.15 10.55 -38.46
C ASN A 12 -3.49 9.99 -37.94
N GLN A 13 -3.51 9.44 -36.72
CA GLN A 13 -4.72 8.95 -36.04
C GLN A 13 -5.40 10.01 -35.16
N GLY A 14 -4.92 11.27 -35.16
CA GLY A 14 -5.47 12.34 -34.32
C GLY A 14 -5.11 12.20 -32.82
N LEU A 15 -4.03 11.49 -32.50
CA LEU A 15 -3.53 11.29 -31.14
C LEU A 15 -2.26 12.12 -30.92
N GLN A 16 -2.09 12.64 -29.70
CA GLN A 16 -0.85 13.23 -29.23
C GLN A 16 -0.22 12.28 -28.20
N VAL A 17 1.11 12.23 -28.11
CA VAL A 17 1.81 11.34 -27.18
C VAL A 17 2.76 12.21 -26.37
N ASP A 18 2.68 12.13 -25.04
CA ASP A 18 3.68 12.80 -24.21
C ASP A 18 5.05 12.10 -24.29
N SER A 19 6.12 12.78 -23.89
CA SER A 19 7.48 12.25 -24.03
C SER A 19 7.69 10.94 -23.26
N ALA A 20 7.04 10.77 -22.10
CA ALA A 20 7.21 9.60 -21.26
C ALA A 20 6.46 8.38 -21.82
N ALA A 21 5.29 8.61 -22.41
CA ALA A 21 4.51 7.62 -23.14
C ALA A 21 5.23 7.18 -24.41
N LEU A 22 5.89 8.11 -25.10
CA LEU A 22 6.67 7.83 -26.31
C LEU A 22 7.80 6.83 -26.04
N ASP A 23 8.53 7.00 -24.95
CA ASP A 23 9.60 6.08 -24.56
C ASP A 23 9.06 4.66 -24.31
N ILE A 24 7.89 4.52 -23.67
CA ILE A 24 7.25 3.22 -23.42
C ILE A 24 6.80 2.55 -24.73
N LEU A 25 6.29 3.33 -25.69
CA LEU A 25 5.81 2.82 -26.97
C LEU A 25 6.95 2.35 -27.89
N MET A 26 8.14 2.94 -27.77
CA MET A 26 9.32 2.49 -28.50
C MET A 26 9.71 1.07 -28.13
N ASP A 27 9.62 0.76 -26.84
CA ASP A 27 10.08 -0.52 -26.28
C ASP A 27 8.99 -1.60 -26.32
N ASN A 28 7.73 -1.23 -26.60
CA ASN A 28 6.58 -2.15 -26.57
C ASN A 28 5.72 -2.06 -27.83
N LYS A 29 6.16 -2.74 -28.91
CA LYS A 29 5.48 -2.78 -30.21
C LYS A 29 4.02 -3.26 -30.11
N LYS A 30 3.71 -4.21 -29.22
CA LYS A 30 2.34 -4.72 -29.06
C LYS A 30 1.41 -3.64 -28.50
N LEU A 31 1.86 -2.94 -27.46
CA LEU A 31 1.14 -1.82 -26.85
C LEU A 31 0.94 -0.68 -27.85
N PHE A 32 1.96 -0.39 -28.67
CA PHE A 32 1.86 0.55 -29.78
C PHE A 32 0.72 0.20 -30.76
N GLU A 33 0.65 -1.05 -31.22
CA GLU A 33 -0.42 -1.51 -32.11
C GLU A 33 -1.82 -1.48 -31.45
N GLU A 34 -1.89 -1.72 -30.14
CA GLU A 34 -3.16 -1.67 -29.37
C GLU A 34 -3.67 -0.24 -29.23
N VAL A 35 -2.80 0.74 -28.97
CA VAL A 35 -3.18 2.14 -28.82
C VAL A 35 -3.64 2.73 -30.16
N LEU A 36 -3.00 2.37 -31.27
CA LEU A 36 -3.43 2.82 -32.60
C LEU A 36 -4.84 2.36 -32.98
N LYS A 37 -5.32 1.23 -32.45
CA LYS A 37 -6.69 0.73 -32.71
C LYS A 37 -7.78 1.57 -32.04
N ILE A 38 -7.43 2.40 -31.06
CA ILE A 38 -8.39 3.21 -30.31
C ILE A 38 -8.91 4.36 -31.18
N GLY A 39 -8.02 4.95 -31.99
CA GLY A 39 -8.32 6.04 -32.92
C GLY A 39 -8.74 7.35 -32.25
N GLY A 40 -8.39 8.50 -32.85
CA GLY A 40 -8.90 9.80 -32.45
C GLY A 40 -10.31 10.02 -33.00
N LYS A 41 -11.35 9.76 -32.21
CA LYS A 41 -12.74 10.07 -32.59
C LYS A 41 -13.01 11.58 -32.52
N GLY A 42 -12.42 12.33 -33.45
CA GLY A 42 -12.77 13.73 -33.74
C GLY A 42 -12.26 14.79 -32.74
N LEU A 43 -11.55 14.39 -31.68
CA LEU A 43 -10.87 15.31 -30.76
C LEU A 43 -9.43 14.83 -30.49
N PRO A 44 -8.45 15.74 -30.43
CA PRO A 44 -7.07 15.38 -30.11
C PRO A 44 -7.01 14.79 -28.70
N THR A 45 -6.67 13.50 -28.62
CA THR A 45 -6.54 12.77 -27.35
C THR A 45 -5.06 12.64 -27.02
N VAL A 46 -4.67 13.05 -25.81
CA VAL A 46 -3.29 12.91 -25.32
C VAL A 46 -3.12 11.55 -24.66
N ILE A 47 -2.20 10.76 -25.19
CA ILE A 47 -1.76 9.46 -24.70
C ILE A 47 -0.65 9.71 -23.67
N THR A 48 -0.97 9.45 -22.41
CA THR A 48 -0.02 9.61 -21.31
C THR A 48 0.58 8.29 -20.84
N LYS A 49 1.67 8.34 -20.06
CA LYS A 49 2.27 7.17 -19.44
C LYS A 49 1.27 6.39 -18.58
N GLU A 50 0.40 7.06 -17.86
CA GLU A 50 -0.63 6.44 -17.01
C GLU A 50 -1.65 5.68 -17.87
N PHE A 51 -2.07 6.29 -18.99
CA PHE A 51 -2.95 5.64 -19.95
C PHE A 51 -2.31 4.38 -20.54
N LEU A 52 -1.04 4.44 -20.93
CA LEU A 52 -0.31 3.26 -21.43
C LEU A 52 -0.11 2.19 -20.37
N SER A 53 0.12 2.59 -19.12
CA SER A 53 0.23 1.65 -17.99
C SER A 53 -1.08 0.92 -17.74
N SER A 54 -2.23 1.55 -18.02
CA SER A 54 -3.54 0.90 -17.96
C SER A 54 -3.79 -0.10 -19.10
N LEU A 55 -3.07 0.04 -20.23
CA LEU A 55 -3.19 -0.81 -21.42
C LEU A 55 -2.11 -1.92 -21.48
N SER A 56 -1.01 -1.79 -20.74
CA SER A 56 0.07 -2.77 -20.76
C SER A 56 -0.45 -4.15 -20.33
N PRO A 57 -0.18 -5.22 -21.11
CA PRO A 57 -0.71 -6.57 -20.89
C PRO A 57 -0.16 -7.29 -19.63
N ALA A 58 0.55 -6.57 -18.76
CA ALA A 58 1.10 -7.10 -17.50
C ALA A 58 0.02 -7.31 -16.41
N HIS A 59 -1.17 -6.73 -16.58
CA HIS A 59 -2.34 -7.27 -15.89
C HIS A 59 -2.89 -8.39 -16.75
N GLU A 60 -2.37 -9.60 -16.53
CA GLU A 60 -3.03 -10.84 -16.96
C GLU A 60 -4.54 -10.66 -16.70
N LYS A 61 -5.38 -10.87 -17.73
CA LYS A 61 -6.83 -10.70 -17.58
C LYS A 61 -7.29 -11.59 -16.44
N ILE A 62 -7.52 -11.00 -15.27
CA ILE A 62 -7.95 -11.75 -14.11
C ILE A 62 -9.36 -12.23 -14.39
N SER A 63 -9.51 -13.54 -14.30
CA SER A 63 -10.79 -14.19 -14.49
C SER A 63 -11.73 -13.80 -13.34
N VAL A 64 -13.04 -13.88 -13.59
CA VAL A 64 -14.06 -13.60 -12.58
C VAL A 64 -13.89 -14.53 -11.37
N GLU A 65 -13.49 -15.78 -11.62
CA GLU A 65 -13.21 -16.78 -10.60
C GLU A 65 -12.04 -16.34 -9.73
N LYS A 66 -10.95 -15.87 -10.34
CA LYS A 66 -9.78 -15.41 -9.59
C LYS A 66 -10.10 -14.18 -8.75
N LEU A 67 -10.87 -13.23 -9.28
CA LEU A 67 -11.35 -12.09 -8.53
C LEU A 67 -12.22 -12.53 -7.34
N SER A 68 -13.15 -13.46 -7.56
CA SER A 68 -14.00 -14.02 -6.52
C SER A 68 -13.18 -14.69 -5.42
N GLU A 69 -12.14 -15.44 -5.77
CA GLU A 69 -11.20 -16.03 -4.81
C GLU A 69 -10.49 -14.98 -3.96
N ILE A 70 -10.01 -13.88 -4.57
CA ILE A 70 -9.33 -12.79 -3.87
C ILE A 70 -10.27 -12.13 -2.85
N VAL A 71 -11.49 -11.79 -3.27
CA VAL A 71 -12.50 -11.16 -2.40
C VAL A 71 -12.89 -12.10 -1.26
N LYS A 72 -13.14 -13.38 -1.58
CA LYS A 72 -13.47 -14.40 -0.58
C LYS A 72 -12.33 -14.58 0.42
N TYR A 73 -11.09 -14.63 -0.04
CA TYR A 73 -9.91 -14.73 0.82
C TYR A 73 -9.83 -13.55 1.79
N ARG A 74 -9.89 -12.32 1.26
CA ARG A 74 -9.90 -11.08 2.05
C ARG A 74 -11.02 -11.09 3.10
N TYR A 75 -12.25 -11.39 2.68
CA TYR A 75 -13.40 -11.48 3.57
C TYR A 75 -13.16 -12.49 4.70
N MET A 76 -12.75 -13.71 4.37
CA MET A 76 -12.55 -14.76 5.37
C MET A 76 -11.41 -14.45 6.34
N PHE A 77 -10.30 -13.92 5.84
CA PHE A 77 -9.17 -13.50 6.67
C PHE A 77 -9.57 -12.39 7.65
N ILE A 78 -10.16 -11.31 7.15
CA ILE A 78 -10.55 -10.16 7.97
C ILE A 78 -11.69 -10.52 8.94
N LYS A 79 -12.67 -11.30 8.49
CA LYS A 79 -13.75 -11.82 9.34
C LYS A 79 -13.21 -12.59 10.54
N LYS A 80 -12.21 -13.45 10.33
CA LYS A 80 -11.58 -14.20 11.42
C LYS A 80 -11.03 -13.26 12.49
N LEU A 81 -10.33 -12.19 12.09
CA LEU A 81 -9.80 -11.20 13.04
C LEU A 81 -10.88 -10.40 13.75
N LEU A 82 -11.98 -10.08 13.05
CA LEU A 82 -13.10 -9.35 13.63
C LEU A 82 -13.87 -10.18 14.65
N LEU A 83 -14.05 -11.48 14.42
CA LEU A 83 -14.80 -12.37 15.33
C LEU A 83 -14.24 -12.34 16.76
N ASP A 84 -12.91 -12.22 16.91
CA ASP A 84 -12.26 -12.13 18.23
C ASP A 84 -12.52 -10.80 18.95
N LYS A 85 -12.98 -9.78 18.23
CA LYS A 85 -13.23 -8.42 18.73
C LYS A 85 -14.71 -8.07 18.85
N MET A 86 -15.56 -8.73 18.09
CA MET A 86 -17.00 -8.48 18.15
C MET A 86 -17.54 -8.88 19.52
N SER A 87 -18.42 -8.05 20.06
CA SER A 87 -19.27 -8.41 21.20
C SER A 87 -20.67 -8.81 20.70
N GLY A 88 -21.39 -9.57 21.52
CA GLY A 88 -22.78 -9.94 21.24
C GLY A 88 -22.97 -11.05 20.20
N ASN A 89 -24.19 -11.13 19.67
CA ASN A 89 -24.59 -12.17 18.72
C ASN A 89 -24.23 -11.76 17.29
N VAL A 90 -23.11 -12.27 16.77
CA VAL A 90 -22.71 -12.08 15.38
C VAL A 90 -23.60 -12.95 14.48
N ILE A 91 -24.45 -12.32 13.68
CA ILE A 91 -25.37 -12.99 12.75
C ILE A 91 -25.03 -12.70 11.30
N SER A 92 -25.44 -13.60 10.41
CA SER A 92 -25.43 -13.36 8.96
C SER A 92 -26.53 -12.37 8.57
N ILE A 93 -26.33 -11.65 7.48
CA ILE A 93 -27.26 -10.60 7.01
C ILE A 93 -28.67 -11.17 6.79
N ASN A 94 -28.81 -12.38 6.22
CA ASN A 94 -30.11 -13.00 6.00
C ASN A 94 -30.89 -13.38 7.27
N LYS A 95 -30.26 -13.33 8.45
CA LYS A 95 -30.92 -13.60 9.74
C LYS A 95 -31.49 -12.33 10.38
N ILE A 96 -31.19 -11.16 9.84
CA ILE A 96 -31.75 -9.89 10.29
C ILE A 96 -33.25 -9.92 9.97
N SER A 97 -34.07 -9.87 11.02
CA SER A 97 -35.53 -9.90 10.95
C SER A 97 -36.13 -8.81 11.83
N GLU A 98 -37.45 -8.59 11.74
CA GLU A 98 -38.16 -7.62 12.59
C GLU A 98 -38.01 -7.87 14.10
N LYS A 99 -37.75 -9.13 14.49
CA LYS A 99 -37.53 -9.51 15.89
C LYS A 99 -36.11 -9.22 16.38
N THR A 100 -35.19 -8.92 15.46
CA THR A 100 -33.78 -8.65 15.77
C THR A 100 -33.69 -7.24 16.32
N LYS A 101 -33.30 -7.09 17.59
CA LYS A 101 -33.14 -5.78 18.24
C LYS A 101 -31.68 -5.36 18.23
N ASP A 102 -30.85 -6.00 19.04
CA ASP A 102 -29.41 -5.74 19.12
C ASP A 102 -28.65 -6.90 18.52
N PHE A 103 -27.72 -6.61 17.62
CA PHE A 103 -26.98 -7.63 16.90
C PHE A 103 -25.66 -7.11 16.38
N SER A 104 -24.79 -8.04 16.00
CA SER A 104 -23.52 -7.76 15.36
C SER A 104 -23.49 -8.40 13.98
N VAL A 105 -22.85 -7.75 13.02
CA VAL A 105 -22.72 -8.27 11.65
C VAL A 105 -21.31 -8.00 11.12
N ILE A 106 -20.79 -8.90 10.28
CA ILE A 106 -19.52 -8.71 9.57
C ILE A 106 -19.79 -8.81 8.07
N GLY A 107 -19.49 -7.74 7.34
CA GLY A 107 -19.79 -7.64 5.92
C GLY A 107 -18.72 -6.87 5.14
N LEU A 108 -18.71 -7.09 3.84
CA LEU A 108 -18.00 -6.31 2.84
C LEU A 108 -18.81 -5.03 2.54
N VAL A 109 -18.16 -3.88 2.53
CA VAL A 109 -18.80 -2.60 2.20
C VAL A 109 -19.03 -2.52 0.70
N SER A 110 -20.27 -2.62 0.25
CA SER A 110 -20.62 -2.58 -1.17
C SER A 110 -20.82 -1.15 -1.68
N THR A 111 -21.45 -0.27 -0.90
CA THR A 111 -21.62 1.16 -1.25
C THR A 111 -21.64 2.04 -0.01
N ARG A 112 -21.27 3.32 -0.18
CA ARG A 112 -21.33 4.34 0.88
C ARG A 112 -21.94 5.65 0.35
N ASN A 113 -23.21 5.90 0.68
CA ASN A 113 -23.96 7.10 0.26
C ASN A 113 -24.82 7.64 1.43
N GLY A 114 -24.19 8.07 2.53
CA GLY A 114 -24.86 8.46 3.78
C GLY A 114 -25.37 7.26 4.61
N ASN A 115 -25.84 6.22 3.93
CA ASN A 115 -25.97 4.87 4.50
C ASN A 115 -24.81 3.98 4.03
N ILE A 116 -24.57 2.90 4.76
CA ILE A 116 -23.61 1.86 4.41
C ILE A 116 -24.38 0.62 3.98
N THR A 117 -24.14 0.13 2.77
CA THR A 117 -24.65 -1.17 2.33
C THR A 117 -23.58 -2.22 2.59
N LEU A 118 -23.89 -3.22 3.42
CA LEU A 118 -23.02 -4.37 3.61
C LEU A 118 -23.50 -5.57 2.82
N GLU A 119 -22.54 -6.40 2.41
CA GLU A 119 -22.72 -7.69 1.75
C GLU A 119 -21.99 -8.80 2.51
N ASP A 120 -22.62 -9.95 2.64
CA ASP A 120 -21.99 -11.21 3.04
C ASP A 120 -22.42 -12.34 2.08
N ALA A 121 -21.97 -13.57 2.34
CA ALA A 121 -22.33 -14.71 1.50
C ALA A 121 -23.84 -15.05 1.48
N THR A 122 -24.65 -14.42 2.35
CA THR A 122 -26.08 -14.69 2.54
C THR A 122 -26.98 -13.60 1.99
N GLY A 123 -26.48 -12.39 1.74
CA GLY A 123 -27.26 -11.30 1.17
C GLY A 123 -26.63 -9.92 1.36
N LYS A 124 -27.43 -8.88 1.13
CA LYS A 124 -27.08 -7.48 1.35
C LYS A 124 -28.16 -6.77 2.16
N ASP A 125 -27.78 -5.82 3.00
CA ASP A 125 -28.71 -4.97 3.75
C ASP A 125 -28.11 -3.57 3.97
N ASN A 126 -28.96 -2.60 4.27
CA ASN A 126 -28.59 -1.21 4.49
C ASN A 126 -28.52 -0.89 5.98
N PHE A 127 -27.50 -0.11 6.33
CA PHE A 127 -27.20 0.31 7.69
C PHE A 127 -27.08 1.83 7.73
N LYS A 128 -27.89 2.45 8.58
CA LYS A 128 -27.85 3.89 8.81
C LYS A 128 -26.66 4.23 9.70
N ALA A 129 -25.70 4.94 9.14
CA ALA A 129 -24.53 5.43 9.85
C ALA A 129 -24.75 6.90 10.25
N ASP A 130 -24.04 7.35 11.27
CA ASP A 130 -23.78 8.78 11.39
C ASP A 130 -22.68 9.20 10.40
N ASP A 131 -22.69 10.47 10.01
CA ASP A 131 -21.75 10.97 9.01
C ASP A 131 -20.30 10.92 9.49
N GLU A 132 -20.06 10.99 10.81
CA GLU A 132 -18.73 11.04 11.44
C GLU A 132 -18.04 9.68 11.48
N SER A 133 -18.72 8.64 12.00
CA SER A 133 -18.17 7.29 12.13
C SER A 133 -17.94 6.64 10.76
N SER A 134 -18.79 6.97 9.78
CA SER A 134 -18.66 6.47 8.41
C SER A 134 -17.56 7.15 7.61
N LYS A 135 -17.00 8.31 8.02
CA LYS A 135 -15.94 9.03 7.27
C LYS A 135 -14.76 8.16 6.90
N ASN A 136 -14.42 7.25 7.81
CA ASN A 136 -13.26 6.37 7.69
C ASN A 136 -13.54 5.06 6.96
N ILE A 137 -14.74 4.86 6.43
CA ILE A 137 -15.09 3.66 5.69
C ILE A 137 -14.87 3.85 4.19
N VAL A 138 -14.32 2.83 3.53
CA VAL A 138 -14.15 2.79 2.07
C VAL A 138 -14.81 1.55 1.48
N GLU A 139 -15.17 1.62 0.20
CA GLU A 139 -15.75 0.50 -0.52
C GLU A 139 -14.78 -0.67 -0.60
N ASP A 140 -15.35 -1.88 -0.69
CA ASP A 140 -14.69 -3.19 -0.69
C ASP A 140 -13.91 -3.58 0.56
N GLU A 141 -13.97 -2.78 1.63
CA GLU A 141 -13.38 -3.18 2.89
C GLU A 141 -14.33 -4.06 3.70
N VAL A 142 -13.76 -4.85 4.62
CA VAL A 142 -14.52 -5.75 5.48
C VAL A 142 -14.57 -5.16 6.87
N VAL A 143 -15.78 -4.89 7.36
CA VAL A 143 -16.01 -4.25 8.67
C VAL A 143 -16.91 -5.11 9.55
N GLY A 144 -16.73 -4.99 10.86
CA GLY A 144 -17.70 -5.44 11.85
C GLY A 144 -18.58 -4.27 12.27
N LEU A 145 -19.89 -4.46 12.37
CA LEU A 145 -20.82 -3.47 12.88
C LEU A 145 -21.53 -4.00 14.11
N ILE A 146 -21.64 -3.18 15.15
CA ILE A 146 -22.55 -3.38 16.27
C ILE A 146 -23.77 -2.51 15.99
N CYS A 147 -24.94 -3.13 15.93
CA CYS A 147 -26.15 -2.51 15.42
C CYS A 147 -27.32 -2.64 16.40
N SER A 148 -28.25 -1.69 16.28
CA SER A 148 -29.59 -1.79 16.84
C SER A 148 -30.63 -1.57 15.76
N ARG A 149 -31.72 -2.35 15.76
CA ARG A 149 -32.85 -2.16 14.84
C ARG A 149 -33.94 -1.32 15.53
N LYS A 150 -34.32 -0.21 14.89
CA LYS A 150 -35.38 0.69 15.36
C LYS A 150 -36.31 1.00 14.19
N ASP A 151 -37.61 0.78 14.39
CA ASP A 151 -38.64 1.05 13.38
C ASP A 151 -38.32 0.43 12.00
N GLY A 152 -37.81 -0.81 12.01
CA GLY A 152 -37.42 -1.53 10.80
C GLY A 152 -36.08 -1.11 10.17
N THR A 153 -35.41 -0.10 10.70
CA THR A 153 -34.11 0.39 10.20
C THR A 153 -32.96 -0.14 11.05
N ASN A 154 -31.88 -0.60 10.41
CA ASN A 154 -30.65 -1.00 11.10
C ASN A 154 -29.79 0.24 11.35
N HIS A 155 -29.58 0.60 12.60
CA HIS A 155 -28.71 1.71 13.01
C HIS A 155 -27.35 1.16 13.45
N ILE A 156 -26.28 1.79 12.98
CA ILE A 156 -24.92 1.49 13.42
C ILE A 156 -24.68 2.20 14.75
N ASN A 157 -24.35 1.43 15.78
CA ASN A 157 -23.94 1.97 17.07
C ASN A 157 -22.41 2.10 17.12
N GLU A 158 -21.69 1.13 16.56
CA GLU A 158 -20.22 1.11 16.54
C GLU A 158 -19.69 0.39 15.29
N ILE A 159 -18.58 0.88 14.74
CA ILE A 159 -17.82 0.24 13.66
C ILE A 159 -16.54 -0.35 14.26
N ILE A 160 -16.37 -1.66 14.07
CA ILE A 160 -15.24 -2.43 14.56
C ILE A 160 -14.30 -2.76 13.40
N PHE A 161 -13.01 -2.47 13.60
CA PHE A 161 -11.94 -2.85 12.69
C PHE A 161 -11.07 -3.97 13.30
N PRO A 162 -10.42 -4.80 12.47
CA PRO A 162 -9.56 -5.90 12.92
C PRO A 162 -8.47 -5.43 13.86
N ASP A 163 -7.83 -4.32 13.50
CA ASP A 163 -6.84 -3.55 14.25
C ASP A 163 -5.69 -4.42 14.80
N ILE A 164 -4.75 -3.80 15.48
CA ILE A 164 -3.57 -4.47 16.00
C ILE A 164 -3.78 -4.86 17.48
N PRO A 165 -3.44 -6.10 17.88
CA PRO A 165 -3.45 -6.49 19.28
C PRO A 165 -2.52 -5.61 20.13
N LEU A 166 -3.00 -5.17 21.31
CA LEU A 166 -2.21 -4.38 22.26
C LEU A 166 -1.10 -5.20 22.93
N ARG A 167 -1.38 -6.48 23.22
CA ARG A 167 -0.47 -7.40 23.88
C ARG A 167 0.23 -8.25 22.84
N ARG A 168 1.38 -7.77 22.36
CA ARG A 168 2.26 -8.51 21.46
C ARG A 168 3.58 -8.75 22.18
N SER A 169 4.10 -9.96 22.13
CA SER A 169 5.48 -10.21 22.51
C SER A 169 6.36 -9.54 21.46
N PHE A 170 7.05 -8.46 21.82
CA PHE A 170 8.02 -7.86 20.94
C PHE A 170 9.23 -8.78 20.88
N THR A 171 9.54 -9.28 19.68
CA THR A 171 10.79 -9.98 19.49
C THR A 171 11.92 -8.96 19.56
N LYS A 172 12.83 -9.17 20.50
CA LYS A 172 14.08 -8.42 20.56
C LYS A 172 15.06 -9.14 19.64
N GLY A 173 15.68 -8.41 18.71
CA GLY A 173 16.80 -8.95 17.95
C GLY A 173 17.88 -9.48 18.90
N GLU A 174 18.47 -10.62 18.55
CA GLU A 174 19.51 -11.26 19.37
C GLU A 174 20.80 -10.42 19.44
N LEU A 175 21.02 -9.57 18.43
CA LEU A 175 22.18 -8.71 18.30
C LEU A 175 21.76 -7.24 18.17
N ALA A 176 22.58 -6.32 18.68
CA ALA A 176 22.44 -4.89 18.52
C ALA A 176 22.77 -4.45 17.08
N ARG A 177 22.03 -4.98 16.10
CA ARG A 177 22.15 -4.63 14.69
C ARG A 177 21.41 -3.33 14.44
N LYS A 178 22.05 -2.45 13.69
CA LYS A 178 21.39 -1.25 13.16
C LYS A 178 20.93 -1.51 11.74
N ALA A 179 19.77 -0.99 11.35
CA ALA A 179 19.32 -0.93 9.96
C ALA A 179 19.33 0.53 9.49
N ILE A 180 19.89 0.78 8.31
CA ILE A 180 19.81 2.07 7.63
C ILE A 180 18.75 1.96 6.55
N PHE A 181 17.85 2.93 6.46
CA PHE A 181 16.80 3.02 5.44
C PHE A 181 16.95 4.34 4.70
N ILE A 182 16.78 4.29 3.37
CA ILE A 182 16.96 5.42 2.46
C ILE A 182 15.95 5.26 1.34
N SER A 183 15.27 6.34 0.97
CA SER A 183 14.35 6.41 -0.18
C SER A 183 14.92 7.29 -1.27
N GLY A 184 14.64 6.98 -2.54
CA GLY A 184 15.00 7.84 -3.66
C GLY A 184 16.32 7.52 -4.35
N THR A 185 16.60 8.25 -5.44
CA THR A 185 17.78 8.00 -6.28
C THR A 185 19.04 8.55 -5.61
N LEU A 186 20.08 7.71 -5.53
CA LEU A 186 21.40 8.09 -5.04
C LEU A 186 22.31 8.51 -6.21
N ASP A 187 22.60 9.80 -6.33
CA ASP A 187 23.71 10.26 -7.18
C ASP A 187 25.05 9.85 -6.56
N LYS A 188 26.14 9.93 -7.34
CA LYS A 188 27.48 9.51 -6.90
C LYS A 188 27.97 10.25 -5.65
N ASN A 189 27.73 11.54 -5.53
CA ASN A 189 28.20 12.34 -4.40
C ASN A 189 27.42 12.01 -3.13
N THR A 190 26.09 11.91 -3.23
CA THR A 190 25.22 11.45 -2.14
C THR A 190 25.60 10.03 -1.71
N TYR A 191 25.90 9.16 -2.68
CA TYR A 191 26.39 7.82 -2.44
C TYR A 191 27.73 7.80 -1.66
N ASP A 192 28.73 8.55 -2.10
CA ASP A 192 30.06 8.57 -1.47
C ASP A 192 29.96 9.04 0.00
N LYS A 193 29.18 10.11 0.25
CA LYS A 193 28.90 10.60 1.61
C LYS A 193 28.22 9.55 2.49
N LEU A 194 27.25 8.82 1.93
CA LEU A 194 26.52 7.79 2.65
C LEU A 194 27.46 6.64 3.04
N VAL A 195 28.27 6.17 2.10
CA VAL A 195 29.26 5.11 2.35
C VAL A 195 30.21 5.51 3.47
N ASP A 196 30.69 6.75 3.48
CA ASP A 196 31.59 7.23 4.54
C ASP A 196 30.90 7.31 5.91
N LYS A 197 29.62 7.68 5.97
CA LYS A 197 28.83 7.60 7.22
C LYS A 197 28.65 6.16 7.68
N ILE A 198 28.33 5.24 6.77
CA ILE A 198 28.13 3.81 7.09
C ILE A 198 29.40 3.17 7.66
N LYS A 199 30.59 3.53 7.14
CA LYS A 199 31.86 3.00 7.65
C LYS A 199 32.09 3.30 9.14
N ILE A 200 31.55 4.41 9.63
CA ILE A 200 31.66 4.83 11.04
C ILE A 200 30.69 4.01 11.93
N GLU A 201 29.57 3.55 11.36
CA GLU A 201 28.58 2.74 12.06
C GLU A 201 29.01 1.27 12.12
N HIS A 202 29.78 0.92 13.14
CA HIS A 202 30.13 -0.48 13.43
C HIS A 202 28.87 -1.35 13.63
N ASN A 203 28.83 -2.53 13.00
CA ASN A 203 27.74 -3.53 13.08
C ASN A 203 26.39 -3.10 12.46
N ALA A 204 26.39 -2.22 11.45
CA ALA A 204 25.18 -1.88 10.71
C ALA A 204 24.86 -2.91 9.61
N THR A 205 23.63 -3.38 9.54
CA THR A 205 23.04 -3.98 8.33
C THR A 205 22.45 -2.84 7.49
N VAL A 206 22.77 -2.76 6.20
CA VAL A 206 22.31 -1.63 5.38
C VAL A 206 21.16 -2.07 4.48
N PHE A 207 20.04 -1.34 4.55
CA PHE A 207 18.86 -1.52 3.68
C PHE A 207 18.68 -0.29 2.80
N ILE A 208 19.05 -0.40 1.53
CA ILE A 208 18.70 0.65 0.57
C ILE A 208 17.31 0.31 0.02
N LEU A 209 16.34 1.21 0.25
CA LEU A 209 14.90 0.95 0.07
C LEU A 209 14.27 2.02 -0.81
N GLY A 210 14.16 1.73 -2.09
CA GLY A 210 13.58 2.68 -3.02
C GLY A 210 14.63 3.60 -3.63
N GLY A 211 14.39 3.94 -4.90
CA GLY A 211 15.36 4.56 -5.79
C GLY A 211 15.91 3.60 -6.83
N THR A 212 16.25 4.15 -7.98
CA THR A 212 17.08 3.46 -8.98
C THR A 212 18.54 3.67 -8.62
N ILE A 213 19.17 2.68 -7.99
CA ILE A 213 20.63 2.60 -7.97
C ILE A 213 21.07 1.99 -9.30
N PRO A 214 21.93 2.65 -10.10
CA PRO A 214 22.50 2.00 -11.27
C PRO A 214 23.16 0.68 -10.88
N GLU A 215 22.91 -0.40 -11.62
CA GLU A 215 23.36 -1.76 -11.26
C GLU A 215 24.87 -1.83 -10.96
N GLY A 216 25.68 -1.08 -11.72
CA GLY A 216 27.13 -0.97 -11.49
C GLY A 216 27.50 -0.34 -10.15
N GLU A 217 26.75 0.66 -9.68
CA GLU A 217 26.97 1.29 -8.38
C GLU A 217 26.47 0.41 -7.24
N LEU A 218 25.38 -0.35 -7.44
CA LEU A 218 24.92 -1.35 -6.48
C LEU A 218 25.95 -2.47 -6.25
N LYS A 219 26.57 -2.97 -7.32
CA LYS A 219 27.65 -3.95 -7.23
C LYS A 219 28.86 -3.40 -6.46
N LYS A 220 29.26 -2.15 -6.72
CA LYS A 220 30.33 -1.48 -5.96
C LYS A 220 29.95 -1.29 -4.49
N PHE A 221 28.68 -0.97 -4.21
CA PHE A 221 28.20 -0.79 -2.85
C PHE A 221 28.29 -2.08 -2.03
N THR A 222 27.74 -3.16 -2.60
CA THR A 222 27.77 -4.48 -1.97
C THR A 222 29.19 -5.03 -1.83
N SER A 223 30.13 -4.68 -2.72
CA SER A 223 31.53 -5.09 -2.60
C SER A 223 32.34 -4.26 -1.59
N ASN A 224 32.01 -2.98 -1.42
CA ASN A 224 32.78 -2.05 -0.58
C ASN A 224 32.22 -1.89 0.84
N THR A 225 31.04 -2.45 1.11
CA THR A 225 30.46 -2.45 2.45
C THR A 225 30.95 -3.69 3.20
N PRO A 226 31.61 -3.56 4.36
CA PRO A 226 32.10 -4.70 5.14
C PRO A 226 30.97 -5.46 5.86
N TYR A 227 29.71 -5.15 5.55
CA TYR A 227 28.53 -5.62 6.27
C TYR A 227 27.54 -6.30 5.32
N THR A 228 26.65 -7.11 5.88
CA THR A 228 25.53 -7.67 5.11
C THR A 228 24.66 -6.53 4.59
N THR A 229 24.66 -6.37 3.28
CA THR A 229 23.87 -5.37 2.58
C THR A 229 22.70 -6.05 1.87
N HIS A 230 21.49 -5.63 2.20
CA HIS A 230 20.29 -6.03 1.47
C HIS A 230 19.76 -4.82 0.72
N VAL A 231 19.67 -4.90 -0.60
CA VAL A 231 19.11 -3.80 -1.40
C VAL A 231 17.76 -4.22 -1.96
N TYR A 232 16.75 -3.42 -1.64
CA TYR A 232 15.41 -3.54 -2.20
C TYR A 232 15.14 -2.25 -3.00
N THR A 233 15.37 -2.31 -4.30
CA THR A 233 15.15 -1.16 -5.18
C THR A 233 13.66 -0.99 -5.49
N SER A 234 13.20 0.25 -5.67
CA SER A 234 11.79 0.54 -6.07
C SER A 234 11.44 0.02 -7.46
N THR A 235 12.41 -0.48 -8.22
CA THR A 235 12.16 -1.22 -9.46
C THR A 235 11.56 -2.60 -9.22
N LEU A 236 11.53 -3.08 -7.98
CA LEU A 236 10.73 -4.23 -7.61
C LEU A 236 9.25 -3.84 -7.76
N GLN A 237 8.62 -4.27 -8.85
CA GLN A 237 7.16 -4.14 -9.13
C GLN A 237 6.26 -4.83 -8.09
N ASN A 238 6.81 -5.18 -6.92
CA ASN A 238 6.25 -6.09 -5.95
C ASN A 238 5.99 -5.41 -4.60
N HIS A 239 5.74 -4.10 -4.56
CA HIS A 239 5.19 -3.48 -3.35
C HIS A 239 3.77 -4.02 -3.07
N PRO A 240 3.40 -4.18 -1.78
CA PRO A 240 4.28 -4.12 -0.60
C PRO A 240 5.18 -5.35 -0.46
N VAL A 241 6.33 -5.17 0.20
CA VAL A 241 7.31 -6.25 0.46
C VAL A 241 7.44 -6.49 1.95
N SER A 242 7.30 -7.74 2.39
CA SER A 242 7.59 -8.15 3.78
C SER A 242 8.97 -8.80 3.87
N VAL A 243 9.76 -8.42 4.86
CA VAL A 243 11.10 -8.95 5.12
C VAL A 243 11.23 -9.26 6.61
N GLU A 244 11.92 -10.34 6.94
CA GLU A 244 12.27 -10.68 8.32
C GLU A 244 13.79 -10.63 8.48
N ILE A 245 14.26 -9.87 9.47
CA ILE A 245 15.69 -9.77 9.82
C ILE A 245 15.83 -10.26 11.25
N ASP A 246 16.57 -11.35 11.42
CA ASP A 246 16.58 -12.14 12.65
C ASP A 246 15.16 -12.56 13.01
N THR A 247 14.50 -11.82 13.89
CA THR A 247 13.11 -12.04 14.31
C THR A 247 12.22 -10.80 14.19
N VAL A 248 12.75 -9.73 13.61
CA VAL A 248 12.07 -8.45 13.45
C VAL A 248 11.41 -8.43 12.08
N LYS A 249 10.12 -8.10 12.05
CA LYS A 249 9.30 -8.12 10.82
C LYS A 249 9.15 -6.72 10.26
N LEU A 250 9.55 -6.54 9.01
CA LEU A 250 9.56 -5.28 8.30
C LEU A 250 8.56 -5.35 7.15
N LEU A 251 7.82 -4.27 6.95
CA LEU A 251 6.93 -4.09 5.81
C LEU A 251 7.32 -2.82 5.06
N PHE A 252 7.63 -2.98 3.78
CA PHE A 252 7.98 -1.90 2.87
C PHE A 252 6.80 -1.53 1.99
N LEU A 253 6.42 -0.25 2.02
CA LEU A 253 5.35 0.36 1.22
C LEU A 253 5.94 1.45 0.34
N ASN A 254 5.34 1.67 -0.82
CA ASN A 254 5.60 2.88 -1.59
C ASN A 254 4.52 3.93 -1.28
N GLY A 255 4.92 5.18 -1.08
CA GLY A 255 4.03 6.30 -0.79
C GLY A 255 2.98 6.52 -1.89
N HIS A 256 3.28 6.13 -3.13
CA HIS A 256 2.37 6.19 -4.27
C HIS A 256 1.22 5.18 -4.19
N ASP A 257 1.43 4.04 -3.52
CA ASP A 257 0.35 3.04 -3.31
C ASP A 257 -0.80 3.60 -2.44
N LEU A 258 -0.53 4.74 -1.78
CA LEU A 258 -1.44 5.37 -0.82
C LEU A 258 -2.14 6.61 -1.39
N ASP A 259 -1.79 7.05 -2.59
CA ASP A 259 -2.25 8.32 -3.18
C ASP A 259 -3.78 8.38 -3.36
N TYR A 260 -4.40 7.24 -3.67
CA TYR A 260 -5.87 7.12 -3.73
C TYR A 260 -6.52 7.51 -2.38
N TYR A 261 -5.93 7.03 -1.29
CA TYR A 261 -6.47 7.19 0.06
C TYR A 261 -6.18 8.58 0.66
N ARG A 262 -5.16 9.31 0.17
CA ARG A 262 -4.88 10.69 0.60
C ARG A 262 -6.02 11.67 0.29
N LYS A 263 -6.84 11.34 -0.72
CA LYS A 263 -8.05 12.11 -1.06
C LYS A 263 -9.17 11.93 -0.03
N ILE A 264 -9.12 10.84 0.73
CA ILE A 264 -10.11 10.45 1.74
C ILE A 264 -9.66 10.93 3.12
N TRP A 265 -8.38 10.72 3.44
CA TRP A 265 -7.77 11.14 4.69
C TRP A 265 -6.67 12.18 4.41
N THR A 266 -6.93 13.42 4.82
CA THR A 266 -6.03 14.55 4.59
C THR A 266 -4.77 14.50 5.44
N ASP A 267 -4.86 13.97 6.66
CA ASP A 267 -3.71 13.76 7.54
C ASP A 267 -3.05 12.40 7.26
N PHE A 268 -1.77 12.42 6.92
CA PHE A 268 -1.02 11.22 6.51
C PHE A 268 -0.86 10.21 7.65
N ASP A 269 -0.64 10.68 8.87
CA ASP A 269 -0.49 9.81 10.04
C ASP A 269 -1.80 9.05 10.30
N THR A 270 -2.93 9.76 10.24
CA THR A 270 -4.28 9.20 10.32
C THR A 270 -4.54 8.20 9.19
N LEU A 271 -4.14 8.49 7.96
CA LEU A 271 -4.24 7.58 6.82
C LEU A 271 -3.53 6.25 7.10
N ILE A 272 -2.25 6.29 7.48
CA ILE A 272 -1.46 5.08 7.71
C ILE A 272 -2.03 4.27 8.87
N ILE A 273 -2.40 4.95 9.97
CA ILE A 273 -3.00 4.29 11.13
C ILE A 273 -4.34 3.64 10.75
N ASN A 274 -5.17 4.30 9.95
CA ASN A 274 -6.45 3.75 9.52
C ASN A 274 -6.28 2.52 8.62
N LEU A 275 -5.36 2.55 7.64
CA LEU A 275 -5.06 1.38 6.80
C LEU A 275 -4.48 0.22 7.62
N LEU A 276 -3.60 0.53 8.57
CA LEU A 276 -3.03 -0.48 9.46
C LEU A 276 -4.09 -1.08 10.41
N LYS A 277 -5.02 -0.27 10.92
CA LYS A 277 -6.19 -0.75 11.68
C LYS A 277 -7.06 -1.68 10.85
N LYS A 278 -7.19 -1.43 9.55
CA LYS A 278 -7.94 -2.28 8.62
C LYS A 278 -7.22 -3.59 8.29
N ARG A 279 -5.95 -3.71 8.66
CA ARG A 279 -5.07 -4.85 8.30
C ARG A 279 -5.01 -5.06 6.78
N ASN A 280 -5.18 -3.98 6.02
CA ASN A 280 -5.10 -3.95 4.57
C ASN A 280 -4.69 -2.54 4.13
N PHE A 281 -3.55 -2.43 3.43
CA PHE A 281 -3.07 -1.15 2.89
C PHE A 281 -3.73 -0.76 1.56
N HIS A 282 -4.53 -1.66 0.96
CA HIS A 282 -5.30 -1.39 -0.24
C HIS A 282 -6.67 -2.11 -0.18
N PRO A 283 -7.58 -1.68 0.73
CA PRO A 283 -8.91 -2.27 0.89
C PRO A 283 -9.73 -2.29 -0.40
N THR A 284 -9.75 -1.19 -1.15
CA THR A 284 -10.51 -1.07 -2.40
C THR A 284 -9.98 -2.04 -3.45
N ILE A 285 -10.89 -2.72 -4.16
CA ILE A 285 -10.54 -3.70 -5.18
C ILE A 285 -10.22 -2.98 -6.48
N THR A 286 -8.93 -2.87 -6.77
CA THR A 286 -8.37 -2.34 -8.03
C THR A 286 -7.46 -3.38 -8.70
N PRO A 287 -7.08 -3.19 -9.97
CA PRO A 287 -6.10 -4.05 -10.64
C PRO A 287 -4.79 -4.26 -9.87
N GLN A 288 -4.32 -3.25 -9.15
CA GLN A 288 -3.12 -3.30 -8.32
C GLN A 288 -3.32 -4.15 -7.06
N SER A 289 -4.55 -4.23 -6.56
CA SER A 289 -4.91 -4.92 -5.33
C SER A 289 -5.13 -6.43 -5.52
N TYR A 290 -5.13 -6.93 -6.76
CA TYR A 290 -5.42 -8.33 -7.02
C TYR A 290 -4.41 -9.30 -6.42
N ASP A 291 -3.19 -8.82 -6.17
CA ASP A 291 -2.25 -9.56 -5.33
C ASP A 291 -2.56 -9.23 -3.85
N ASN A 292 -2.89 -10.24 -3.06
CA ASN A 292 -3.24 -10.10 -1.65
C ASN A 292 -2.09 -9.58 -0.77
N ARG A 293 -0.94 -9.21 -1.34
CA ARG A 293 0.21 -8.59 -0.66
C ARG A 293 -0.16 -7.41 0.23
N PHE A 294 -1.19 -6.64 -0.11
CA PHE A 294 -1.64 -5.51 0.71
C PHE A 294 -2.34 -5.94 2.01
N LEU A 295 -2.75 -7.20 2.15
CA LEU A 295 -3.25 -7.74 3.40
C LEU A 295 -2.11 -7.92 4.41
N VAL A 296 -2.31 -7.41 5.60
CA VAL A 296 -1.35 -7.50 6.71
C VAL A 296 -1.66 -8.75 7.51
N GLU A 297 -1.26 -9.92 7.00
CA GLU A 297 -1.48 -11.21 7.67
C GLU A 297 -0.75 -11.29 9.01
N THR A 298 0.53 -10.93 8.98
CA THR A 298 1.37 -10.79 10.16
C THR A 298 1.58 -9.32 10.45
N VAL A 299 1.36 -8.89 11.69
CA VAL A 299 1.58 -7.47 12.03
C VAL A 299 3.09 -7.18 12.02
N PRO A 300 3.56 -6.22 11.22
CA PRO A 300 4.97 -5.84 11.19
C PRO A 300 5.37 -5.16 12.50
N ASP A 301 6.64 -5.30 12.84
CA ASP A 301 7.28 -4.54 13.91
C ASP A 301 7.66 -3.13 13.43
N ILE A 302 8.12 -3.03 12.19
CA ILE A 302 8.52 -1.79 11.54
C ILE A 302 7.85 -1.69 10.17
N ILE A 303 7.22 -0.56 9.88
CA ILE A 303 6.71 -0.21 8.55
C ILE A 303 7.58 0.90 8.01
N ILE A 304 8.03 0.77 6.77
CA ILE A 304 8.85 1.77 6.08
C ILE A 304 8.09 2.17 4.82
N ILE A 305 7.79 3.46 4.70
CA ILE A 305 7.09 4.04 3.56
C ILE A 305 8.07 4.94 2.81
N THR A 306 8.46 4.49 1.62
CA THR A 306 9.33 5.23 0.71
C THR A 306 8.53 6.25 -0.09
N ASP A 307 9.18 7.24 -0.69
CA ASP A 307 8.56 8.24 -1.56
C ASP A 307 7.34 8.95 -0.92
N ALA A 308 7.41 9.14 0.41
CA ALA A 308 6.41 9.88 1.17
C ALA A 308 6.53 11.39 0.91
N GLU A 309 5.49 12.15 1.26
CA GLU A 309 5.50 13.62 1.20
C GLU A 309 6.45 14.23 2.23
N ASP A 310 6.56 13.61 3.41
CA ASP A 310 7.38 14.09 4.51
C ASP A 310 8.13 12.94 5.21
N THR A 311 9.30 13.27 5.76
CA THR A 311 10.10 12.34 6.58
C THR A 311 9.74 12.43 8.06
N ARG A 312 9.10 11.39 8.60
CA ARG A 312 8.54 11.36 9.97
C ARG A 312 8.68 9.96 10.58
N ASP A 313 8.61 9.89 11.90
CA ASP A 313 8.45 8.65 12.65
C ASP A 313 7.19 8.72 13.51
N LEU A 314 6.50 7.59 13.62
CA LEU A 314 5.32 7.44 14.46
C LEU A 314 5.26 6.03 15.04
N ASN A 315 4.59 5.88 16.18
CA ASN A 315 4.38 4.57 16.80
C ASN A 315 2.90 4.29 16.97
N TYR A 316 2.44 3.13 16.50
CA TYR A 316 1.08 2.68 16.70
C TYR A 316 1.06 1.30 17.34
N LYS A 317 0.67 1.24 18.62
CA LYS A 317 0.55 0.01 19.41
C LYS A 317 1.81 -0.85 19.40
N GLY A 318 2.99 -0.23 19.35
CA GLY A 318 4.28 -0.92 19.30
C GLY A 318 4.79 -1.30 17.90
N THR A 319 4.05 -0.95 16.84
CA THR A 319 4.58 -0.95 15.47
C THR A 319 5.18 0.42 15.19
N THR A 320 6.47 0.46 14.88
CA THR A 320 7.18 1.68 14.46
C THR A 320 6.91 1.91 12.98
N ILE A 321 6.55 3.12 12.61
CA ILE A 321 6.26 3.51 11.22
C ILE A 321 7.20 4.65 10.87
N LEU A 322 7.97 4.46 9.80
CA LEU A 322 8.92 5.42 9.27
C LEU A 322 8.48 5.85 7.89
N THR A 323 8.34 7.15 7.69
CA THR A 323 8.06 7.75 6.38
C THR A 323 9.32 8.43 5.89
N MET A 324 9.55 8.35 4.59
CA MET A 324 10.78 8.84 3.98
C MET A 324 10.47 9.61 2.72
N GLU A 325 10.89 10.87 2.68
CA GLU A 325 10.99 11.58 1.40
C GLU A 325 12.15 11.01 0.59
N SER A 326 12.06 11.19 -0.72
CA SER A 326 13.15 10.86 -1.63
C SER A 326 14.40 11.71 -1.32
N ILE A 327 15.57 11.06 -1.28
CA ILE A 327 16.83 11.63 -0.78
C ILE A 327 17.34 12.80 -1.64
N ASP A 328 16.95 12.83 -2.92
CA ASP A 328 17.19 13.93 -3.85
C ASP A 328 16.44 15.22 -3.45
N LYS A 329 15.29 15.10 -2.78
CA LYS A 329 14.53 16.25 -2.25
C LYS A 329 15.06 16.69 -0.89
N LYS A 330 15.30 15.72 0.00
CA LYS A 330 15.86 15.98 1.34
C LYS A 330 16.89 14.90 1.65
N PRO A 331 18.17 15.25 1.89
CA PRO A 331 19.25 14.29 2.09
C PRO A 331 19.17 13.69 3.51
N ILE A 332 18.07 12.98 3.81
CA ILE A 332 17.75 12.43 5.12
C ILE A 332 17.61 10.92 5.00
N TYR A 333 18.14 10.21 5.98
CA TYR A 333 17.95 8.77 6.12
C TYR A 333 17.58 8.40 7.57
N TRP A 334 17.02 7.21 7.73
CA TRP A 334 16.73 6.64 9.05
C TRP A 334 17.78 5.61 9.41
N LEU A 335 18.26 5.68 10.65
CA LEU A 335 19.01 4.62 11.31
C LEU A 335 18.11 4.06 12.42
N ILE A 336 17.87 2.76 12.44
CA ILE A 336 17.11 2.10 13.50
C ILE A 336 17.96 1.04 14.18
N ASN A 337 17.91 0.96 15.51
CA ASN A 337 18.44 -0.19 16.23
C ASN A 337 17.37 -1.29 16.26
N LEU A 338 17.61 -2.43 15.62
CA LEU A 338 16.62 -3.50 15.50
C LEU A 338 16.32 -4.20 16.84
N GLN A 339 17.21 -4.09 17.83
CA GLN A 339 17.01 -4.65 19.16
C GLN A 339 16.15 -3.74 20.05
N THR A 340 16.45 -2.43 20.07
CA THR A 340 15.75 -1.45 20.93
C THR A 340 14.59 -0.75 20.24
N ARG A 341 14.54 -0.81 18.90
CA ARG A 341 13.64 -0.04 18.01
C ARG A 341 13.82 1.46 18.08
N GLU A 342 14.92 1.95 18.66
CA GLU A 342 15.25 3.36 18.67
C GLU A 342 15.59 3.83 17.27
N THR A 343 14.98 4.95 16.88
CA THR A 343 15.07 5.56 15.55
C THR A 343 15.89 6.84 15.63
N PHE A 344 16.78 7.03 14.66
CA PHE A 344 17.62 8.20 14.53
C PHE A 344 17.46 8.79 13.13
N LYS A 345 16.93 10.00 13.06
CA LYS A 345 16.83 10.78 11.83
C LYS A 345 18.16 11.47 11.56
N THR A 346 18.82 11.14 10.46
CA THR A 346 20.15 11.67 10.16
C THR A 346 20.16 12.45 8.85
N VAL A 347 20.80 13.61 8.85
CA VAL A 347 21.03 14.42 7.65
C VAL A 347 22.38 14.05 7.05
N LEU A 348 22.39 13.80 5.75
CA LEU A 348 23.58 13.55 4.96
C LEU A 348 24.20 14.90 4.54
N SER A 349 24.92 15.52 5.48
CA SER A 349 25.67 16.77 5.31
C SER A 349 26.89 16.58 4.40
#